data_AF-A0AAU4IRV1-F1
#
_entry.id   AF-A0AAU4IRV1-F1
#
_cell.length_a   1.000
_cell.length_b   1.000
_cell.length_c   1.000
_cell.angle_alpha   90.00
_cell.angle_beta   90.00
_cell.angle_gamma   90.00
#
_symmetry.space_group_name_H-M   'P 1'
#
loop_
_entity.id
_entity.type
_entity.pdbx_description
1 polymer ?
#
loop_
_entity_poly.entity_id
_entity_poly.type
_entity_poly.pdbx_seq_one_letter_code
_entity_poly.pdbx_strand_id
1 'polypeptide(L)'
;MPLLFLESDNCFESAQVLAAKIDKYMRFGQRKVKDVDGRGRSMWRTRWWVPDGRRGDRPHPPLLLVFNRIGPRNPHTVIAQLAELTERHWKGTWYEGGFHMYEGKLPIVATGMKQLKEHGPAGAVFRRFGRPHHRTLIEAIGNPRSEAHDARKQAEYAARQREHQEELRRIAAQHRAEREARRPVCADCGTRFTDERWKAIEPAGWGSPRETHPHLCDDCKQRVIIAKRQAEQAGPEHQEHDQAVPEKKTGRWFSRRT
;
A
#
# COMPACT_ATOMS: atom_id res chain seq x y z
N MET A 1 23.56 -0.25 -4.17
CA MET A 1 24.53 0.26 -5.15
C MET A 1 23.92 0.17 -6.53
N PRO A 2 23.72 1.28 -7.28
CA PRO A 2 23.27 1.21 -8.66
C PRO A 2 24.33 0.53 -9.53
N LEU A 3 23.88 -0.26 -10.52
CA LEU A 3 24.75 -1.00 -11.44
C LEU A 3 24.72 -0.35 -12.83
N LEU A 4 25.90 -0.10 -13.41
CA LEU A 4 26.09 0.39 -14.77
C LEU A 4 27.23 -0.41 -15.41
N PHE A 5 27.00 -0.99 -16.59
CA PHE A 5 28.07 -1.55 -17.41
C PHE A 5 28.67 -0.46 -18.30
N LEU A 6 29.98 -0.51 -18.50
CA LEU A 6 30.70 0.44 -19.33
C LEU A 6 31.55 -0.31 -20.36
N GLU A 7 31.40 0.09 -21.61
CA GLU A 7 32.26 -0.32 -22.72
C GLU A 7 32.94 0.92 -23.27
N SER A 8 34.26 0.91 -23.41
CA SER A 8 35.00 1.99 -24.05
C SER A 8 35.56 1.49 -25.38
N ASP A 9 35.26 2.18 -26.47
CA ASP A 9 35.80 1.87 -27.80
C ASP A 9 36.67 3.03 -28.31
N ASN A 10 37.87 2.70 -28.77
CA ASN A 10 38.79 3.65 -29.40
C ASN A 10 38.43 3.91 -30.88
N CYS A 11 37.19 3.64 -31.31
CA CYS A 11 36.69 3.72 -32.68
C CYS A 11 37.40 2.75 -33.66
N PHE A 12 37.80 1.58 -33.15
CA PHE A 12 38.36 0.48 -33.96
C PHE A 12 37.38 -0.67 -34.16
N GLU A 13 36.31 -0.73 -33.40
CA GLU A 13 35.29 -1.76 -33.58
C GLU A 13 34.22 -1.31 -34.58
N SER A 14 33.73 -2.27 -35.37
CA SER A 14 32.56 -2.01 -36.21
C SER A 14 31.28 -2.09 -35.39
N ALA A 15 30.19 -1.52 -35.93
CA ALA A 15 28.87 -1.65 -35.32
C ALA A 15 28.45 -3.13 -35.15
N GLN A 16 28.85 -4.03 -36.05
CA GLN A 16 28.55 -5.46 -35.96
C GLN A 16 29.25 -6.13 -34.78
N VAL A 17 30.52 -5.78 -34.53
CA VAL A 17 31.28 -6.30 -33.38
C VAL A 17 30.66 -5.82 -32.07
N LEU A 18 30.33 -4.53 -31.99
CA LEU A 18 29.64 -3.95 -30.81
C LEU A 18 28.24 -4.55 -30.61
N ALA A 19 27.49 -4.81 -31.68
CA ALA A 19 26.18 -5.46 -31.61
C ALA A 19 26.29 -6.89 -31.04
N ALA A 20 27.30 -7.65 -31.48
CA ALA A 20 27.57 -8.98 -30.95
C ALA A 20 27.96 -8.96 -29.46
N LYS A 21 28.64 -7.90 -28.99
CA LYS A 21 28.87 -7.69 -27.56
C LYS A 21 27.57 -7.40 -26.82
N ILE A 22 26.71 -6.54 -27.36
CA ILE A 22 25.39 -6.26 -26.78
C ILE A 22 24.54 -7.54 -26.67
N ASP A 23 24.59 -8.43 -27.68
CA ASP A 23 23.96 -9.76 -27.58
C ASP A 23 24.47 -10.57 -26.38
N LYS A 24 25.78 -10.52 -26.10
CA LYS A 24 26.38 -11.18 -24.92
C LYS A 24 25.89 -10.55 -23.61
N TYR A 25 25.82 -9.22 -23.52
CA TYR A 25 25.27 -8.52 -22.35
C TYR A 25 23.81 -8.90 -22.11
N MET A 26 23.00 -9.02 -23.16
CA MET A 26 21.61 -9.47 -23.07
C MET A 26 21.50 -10.90 -22.55
N ARG A 27 22.28 -11.84 -23.10
CA ARG A 27 22.32 -13.22 -22.62
C ARG A 27 22.73 -13.29 -21.14
N PHE A 28 23.72 -12.50 -20.74
CA PHE A 28 24.12 -12.38 -19.35
C PHE A 28 22.97 -11.84 -18.47
N GLY A 29 22.31 -10.77 -18.90
CA GLY A 29 21.18 -10.16 -18.19
C GLY A 29 19.98 -11.10 -18.01
N GLN A 30 19.79 -12.02 -18.96
CA GLN A 30 18.71 -13.01 -18.97
C GLN A 30 19.03 -14.28 -18.20
N ARG A 31 20.30 -14.56 -17.89
CA ARG A 31 20.71 -15.75 -17.16
C ARG A 31 20.02 -15.79 -15.80
N LYS A 32 19.31 -16.88 -15.51
CA LYS A 32 18.65 -17.11 -14.22
C LYS A 32 19.44 -18.08 -13.36
N VAL A 33 19.40 -17.86 -12.05
CA VAL A 33 19.90 -18.76 -11.02
C VAL A 33 18.79 -18.99 -9.99
N LYS A 34 18.81 -20.13 -9.31
CA LYS A 34 17.95 -20.35 -8.15
C LYS A 34 18.56 -19.60 -6.97
N ASP A 35 17.77 -18.77 -6.31
CA ASP A 35 18.16 -18.09 -5.07
C ASP A 35 17.91 -19.00 -3.86
N VAL A 36 18.27 -18.55 -2.66
CA VAL A 36 18.15 -19.30 -1.38
C VAL A 36 16.71 -19.74 -1.07
N ASP A 37 15.72 -19.05 -1.63
CA ASP A 37 14.29 -19.35 -1.53
C ASP A 37 13.79 -20.35 -2.60
N GLY A 38 14.69 -20.88 -3.42
CA GLY A 38 14.38 -21.79 -4.54
C GLY A 38 13.78 -21.11 -5.76
N ARG A 39 13.52 -19.79 -5.73
CA ARG A 39 12.92 -19.05 -6.84
C ARG A 39 13.99 -18.65 -7.86
N GLY A 40 13.64 -18.74 -9.14
CA GLY A 40 14.51 -18.31 -10.23
C GLY A 40 14.60 -16.79 -10.29
N ARG A 41 15.80 -16.23 -10.13
CA ARG A 41 16.09 -14.78 -10.26
C ARG A 41 17.16 -14.57 -11.30
N SER A 42 17.17 -13.39 -11.94
CA SER A 42 18.30 -13.03 -12.81
C SER A 42 19.59 -13.05 -12.02
N MET A 43 20.64 -13.71 -12.53
CA MET A 43 21.92 -13.92 -11.86
C MET A 43 22.52 -12.61 -11.34
N TRP A 44 22.45 -11.55 -12.14
CA TRP A 44 23.00 -10.26 -11.72
C TRP A 44 22.22 -9.66 -10.53
N ARG A 45 20.92 -9.98 -10.35
CA ARG A 45 20.14 -9.50 -9.19
C ARG A 45 20.49 -10.18 -7.88
N THR A 46 21.18 -11.32 -7.90
CA THR A 46 21.69 -11.94 -6.65
C THR A 46 22.91 -11.21 -6.10
N ARG A 47 23.62 -10.47 -6.96
CA ARG A 47 24.84 -9.73 -6.59
C ARG A 47 24.59 -8.23 -6.43
N TRP A 48 23.63 -7.66 -7.14
CA TRP A 48 23.29 -6.25 -7.07
C TRP A 48 21.79 -6.06 -6.83
N TRP A 49 21.47 -5.37 -5.73
CA TRP A 49 20.11 -5.01 -5.41
C TRP A 49 19.63 -3.88 -6.34
N VAL A 50 18.50 -4.11 -7.01
CA VAL A 50 17.79 -3.12 -7.82
C VAL A 50 16.30 -3.21 -7.47
N PRO A 51 15.63 -2.08 -7.19
CA PRO A 51 14.19 -2.09 -6.96
C PRO A 51 13.45 -2.70 -8.14
N ASP A 52 12.35 -3.40 -7.87
CA ASP A 52 11.40 -3.71 -8.93
C ASP A 52 10.72 -2.44 -9.39
N GLY A 53 10.58 -2.26 -10.71
CA GLY A 53 9.77 -1.17 -11.24
C GLY A 53 8.32 -1.34 -10.83
N ARG A 54 7.62 -0.23 -10.55
CA ARG A 54 6.23 -0.24 -10.05
C ARG A 54 5.25 -0.99 -10.95
N ARG A 55 5.53 -1.07 -12.26
CA ARG A 55 4.70 -1.72 -13.28
C ARG A 55 5.27 -3.05 -13.75
N GLY A 56 6.09 -3.69 -12.93
CA GLY A 56 6.84 -4.87 -13.31
C GLY A 56 8.04 -4.58 -14.20
N ASP A 57 8.25 -3.31 -14.62
CA ASP A 57 9.37 -2.88 -15.47
C ASP A 57 10.72 -3.20 -14.79
N ARG A 58 11.47 -4.11 -15.40
CA ARG A 58 12.73 -4.67 -14.99
C ARG A 58 13.67 -4.57 -16.19
N PRO A 59 14.09 -3.35 -16.55
CA PRO A 59 15.12 -3.20 -17.55
C PRO A 59 16.39 -3.92 -17.09
N HIS A 60 17.15 -4.43 -18.05
CA HIS A 60 18.50 -4.91 -17.78
C HIS A 60 19.37 -3.76 -17.28
N PRO A 61 20.46 -4.04 -16.55
CA PRO A 61 21.37 -3.01 -16.10
C PRO A 61 21.84 -2.18 -17.30
N PRO A 62 21.85 -0.84 -17.22
CA PRO A 62 22.21 0.01 -18.34
C PRO A 62 23.62 -0.28 -18.86
N LEU A 63 23.81 -0.06 -20.16
CA LEU A 63 25.10 -0.14 -20.83
C LEU A 63 25.48 1.24 -21.36
N LEU A 64 26.59 1.78 -20.85
CA LEU A 64 27.21 3.01 -21.33
C LEU A 64 28.33 2.66 -22.32
N LEU A 65 28.21 3.16 -23.54
CA LEU A 65 29.24 3.12 -24.58
C LEU A 65 29.98 4.46 -24.60
N VAL A 66 31.28 4.44 -24.37
CA VAL A 66 32.14 5.62 -24.42
C VAL A 66 33.05 5.54 -25.64
N PHE A 67 32.86 6.44 -26.59
CA PHE A 67 33.66 6.47 -27.82
C PHE A 67 34.83 7.45 -27.69
N ASN A 68 36.03 6.95 -27.86
CA ASN A 68 37.25 7.73 -27.92
C ASN A 68 37.77 7.75 -29.36
N ARG A 69 37.79 8.93 -29.99
CA ARG A 69 38.07 9.06 -31.44
C ARG A 69 39.58 9.03 -31.73
N ILE A 70 40.18 7.85 -31.57
CA ILE A 70 41.58 7.56 -31.96
C ILE A 70 41.62 6.80 -33.29
N GLY A 71 40.73 5.83 -33.46
CA GLY A 71 40.66 4.96 -34.62
C GLY A 71 39.99 5.61 -35.84
N PRO A 72 39.98 4.87 -36.98
CA PRO A 72 39.56 5.41 -38.27
C PRO A 72 38.05 5.59 -38.42
N ARG A 73 37.23 4.99 -37.54
CA ARG A 73 35.76 5.02 -37.70
C ARG A 73 35.15 6.27 -37.11
N ASN A 74 34.10 6.78 -37.76
CA ASN A 74 33.31 7.89 -37.24
C ASN A 74 32.32 7.36 -36.17
N PRO A 75 32.41 7.81 -34.90
CA PRO A 75 31.54 7.32 -33.84
C PRO A 75 30.06 7.61 -34.08
N HIS A 76 29.70 8.71 -34.75
CA HIS A 76 28.30 9.02 -35.04
C HIS A 76 27.68 7.99 -36.00
N THR A 77 28.41 7.59 -37.03
CA THR A 77 27.98 6.56 -37.99
C THR A 77 27.87 5.20 -37.30
N VAL A 78 28.88 4.83 -36.48
CA VAL A 78 28.87 3.57 -35.73
C VAL A 78 27.69 3.53 -34.75
N ILE A 79 27.45 4.61 -33.99
CA ILE A 79 26.32 4.71 -33.06
C ILE A 79 24.97 4.54 -33.78
N ALA A 80 24.80 5.17 -34.94
CA ALA A 80 23.56 5.08 -35.71
C ALA A 80 23.30 3.64 -36.20
N GLN A 81 24.30 3.02 -36.83
CA GLN A 81 24.22 1.62 -37.28
C GLN A 81 24.02 0.65 -36.12
N LEU A 82 24.70 0.90 -34.99
CA LEU A 82 24.58 0.06 -33.80
C LEU A 82 23.18 0.12 -33.20
N ALA A 83 22.58 1.31 -33.15
CA ALA A 83 21.21 1.48 -32.68
C ALA A 83 20.23 0.66 -33.54
N GLU A 84 20.37 0.68 -34.86
CA GLU A 84 19.56 -0.12 -35.78
C GLU A 84 19.77 -1.63 -35.57
N LEU A 85 21.03 -2.09 -35.59
CA LEU A 85 21.36 -3.52 -35.43
C LEU A 85 20.89 -4.11 -34.09
N THR A 86 20.75 -3.28 -33.06
CA THR A 86 20.39 -3.72 -31.70
C THR A 86 18.98 -3.30 -31.29
N GLU A 87 18.15 -2.83 -32.23
CA GLU A 87 16.79 -2.33 -31.96
C GLU A 87 15.97 -3.27 -31.07
N ARG A 88 16.03 -4.58 -31.35
CA ARG A 88 15.34 -5.62 -30.58
C ARG A 88 15.64 -5.59 -29.07
N HIS A 89 16.82 -5.12 -28.68
CA HIS A 89 17.31 -5.13 -27.30
C HIS A 89 16.93 -3.90 -26.51
N TRP A 90 16.82 -2.73 -27.14
CA TRP A 90 16.60 -1.47 -26.42
C TRP A 90 15.24 -0.83 -26.71
N LYS A 91 14.58 -1.15 -27.83
CA LYS A 91 13.31 -0.53 -28.20
C LYS A 91 12.22 -0.98 -27.24
N GLY A 92 11.69 -0.02 -26.50
CA GLY A 92 10.57 -0.21 -25.60
C GLY A 92 9.24 -0.35 -26.36
N THR A 93 8.23 -0.85 -25.68
CA THR A 93 6.86 -0.93 -26.20
C THR A 93 6.06 0.30 -25.77
N TRP A 94 5.24 0.84 -26.66
CA TRP A 94 4.38 1.97 -26.31
C TRP A 94 3.31 1.52 -25.32
N TYR A 95 3.11 2.31 -24.27
CA TYR A 95 2.07 2.11 -23.27
C TYR A 95 1.03 3.23 -23.36
N GLU A 96 -0.24 2.88 -23.21
CA GLU A 96 -1.39 3.80 -23.35
C GLU A 96 -1.27 5.04 -22.45
N GLY A 97 -0.56 4.95 -21.32
CA GLY A 97 -0.24 6.08 -20.45
C GLY A 97 0.72 7.13 -21.01
N GLY A 98 1.11 7.05 -22.30
CA GLY A 98 1.89 8.07 -23.00
C GLY A 98 3.42 7.94 -22.86
N PHE A 99 3.91 6.74 -22.56
CA PHE A 99 5.34 6.45 -22.39
C PHE A 99 5.71 5.06 -22.90
N HIS A 100 7.01 4.78 -23.01
CA HIS A 100 7.49 3.45 -23.40
C HIS A 100 7.81 2.61 -22.16
N MET A 101 7.42 1.34 -22.17
CA MET A 101 7.85 0.34 -21.21
C MET A 101 9.13 -0.34 -21.71
N TYR A 102 10.06 -0.64 -20.81
CA TYR A 102 11.37 -1.21 -21.15
C TYR A 102 11.60 -2.59 -20.51
N GLU A 103 10.53 -3.34 -20.29
CA GLU A 103 10.59 -4.65 -19.65
C GLU A 103 11.52 -5.59 -20.44
N GLY A 104 12.54 -6.13 -19.76
CA GLY A 104 13.55 -6.99 -20.38
C GLY A 104 14.37 -6.30 -21.49
N LYS A 105 14.34 -4.96 -21.58
CA LYS A 105 15.15 -4.18 -22.52
C LYS A 105 16.41 -3.65 -21.85
N LEU A 106 17.44 -3.44 -22.66
CA LEU A 106 18.71 -2.85 -22.25
C LEU A 106 18.70 -1.34 -22.53
N PRO A 107 18.81 -0.48 -21.50
CA PRO A 107 19.06 0.93 -21.70
C PRO A 107 20.48 1.11 -22.25
N ILE A 108 20.61 1.35 -23.55
CA ILE A 108 21.90 1.63 -24.20
C ILE A 108 22.08 3.14 -24.33
N VAL A 109 23.16 3.63 -23.76
CA VAL A 109 23.52 5.05 -23.72
C VAL A 109 24.90 5.21 -24.35
N ALA A 110 25.06 6.18 -25.24
CA ALA A 110 26.34 6.48 -25.87
C ALA A 110 26.78 7.91 -25.54
N THR A 111 28.09 8.10 -25.42
CA THR A 111 28.73 9.41 -25.28
C THR A 111 30.15 9.37 -25.86
N GLY A 112 30.77 10.53 -26.04
CA GLY A 112 32.15 10.66 -26.51
C GLY A 112 33.10 11.05 -25.38
N MET A 113 34.32 10.53 -25.39
CA MET A 113 35.37 10.85 -24.41
C MET A 113 35.68 12.36 -24.37
N LYS A 114 35.65 13.05 -25.52
CA LYS A 114 35.83 14.51 -25.59
C LYS A 114 34.73 15.24 -24.79
N GLN A 115 33.47 14.88 -25.02
CA GLN A 115 32.32 15.50 -24.34
C GLN A 115 32.35 15.22 -22.83
N LEU A 116 32.74 14.00 -22.42
CA LEU A 116 32.91 13.67 -21.00
C LEU A 116 34.02 14.47 -20.34
N LYS A 117 35.15 14.71 -21.02
CA LYS A 117 36.23 15.55 -20.49
C LYS A 117 35.81 17.01 -20.34
N GLU A 118 35.02 17.51 -21.29
CA GLU A 118 34.60 18.92 -21.34
C GLU A 118 33.46 19.24 -20.36
N HIS A 119 32.46 18.36 -20.25
CA HIS A 119 31.25 18.62 -19.47
C HIS A 119 31.13 17.77 -18.19
N GLY A 120 32.04 16.81 -18.00
CA GLY A 120 32.02 15.89 -16.87
C GLY A 120 30.86 14.87 -16.92
N PRO A 121 30.77 13.99 -15.91
CA PRO A 121 29.73 12.95 -15.83
C PRO A 121 28.32 13.50 -15.54
N ALA A 122 28.21 14.74 -15.04
CA ALA A 122 26.94 15.42 -14.82
C ALA A 122 26.43 16.16 -16.07
N GLY A 123 27.27 16.31 -17.10
CA GLY A 123 26.93 17.03 -18.32
C GLY A 123 25.79 16.37 -19.12
N ALA A 124 25.06 17.19 -19.87
CA ALA A 124 24.01 16.74 -20.78
C ALA A 124 24.59 16.20 -22.10
N VAL A 125 25.44 15.17 -22.01
CA VAL A 125 26.25 14.62 -23.12
C VAL A 125 25.94 13.16 -23.44
N PHE A 126 24.88 12.61 -22.85
CA PHE A 126 24.53 11.21 -22.97
C PHE A 126 23.33 11.04 -23.90
N ARG A 127 23.50 10.23 -24.95
CA ARG A 127 22.44 9.93 -25.91
C ARG A 127 21.96 8.49 -25.72
N ARG A 128 20.72 8.31 -25.30
CA ARG A 128 20.06 7.00 -25.26
C ARG A 128 19.56 6.60 -26.65
N PHE A 129 19.72 5.32 -27.00
CA PHE A 129 19.14 4.79 -28.23
C PHE A 129 17.61 4.93 -28.23
N GLY A 130 17.05 5.34 -29.36
CA GLY A 130 15.63 5.68 -29.49
C GLY A 130 15.22 7.05 -28.94
N ARG A 131 16.18 7.88 -28.47
CA ARG A 131 15.91 9.25 -28.04
C ARG A 131 16.74 10.26 -28.87
N PRO A 132 16.13 11.39 -29.31
CA PRO A 132 16.78 12.30 -30.24
C PRO A 132 17.84 13.21 -29.59
N HIS A 133 17.67 13.56 -28.31
CA HIS A 133 18.50 14.58 -27.65
C HIS A 133 19.46 13.99 -26.62
N HIS A 134 20.60 14.66 -26.45
CA HIS A 134 21.49 14.41 -25.32
C HIS A 134 20.83 14.84 -24.01
N ARG A 135 21.17 14.13 -22.93
CA ARG A 135 20.64 14.32 -21.58
C ARG A 135 21.73 14.06 -20.56
N THR A 136 21.43 14.32 -19.29
CA THR A 136 22.26 13.82 -18.19
C THR A 136 22.19 12.28 -18.15
N LEU A 137 23.18 11.63 -17.54
CA LEU A 137 23.24 10.16 -17.47
C LEU A 137 21.99 9.57 -16.81
N ILE A 138 21.52 10.18 -15.73
CA ILE A 138 20.34 9.73 -14.98
C ILE A 138 19.08 9.81 -15.84
N GLU A 139 18.85 10.92 -16.54
CA GLU A 139 17.70 11.07 -17.43
C GLU A 139 17.76 10.15 -18.66
N ALA A 140 18.97 9.90 -19.18
CA ALA A 140 19.17 8.98 -20.29
C ALA A 140 18.78 7.56 -19.87
N ILE A 141 19.28 7.08 -18.73
CA ILE A 141 18.97 5.74 -18.19
C ILE A 141 17.50 5.63 -17.78
N GLY A 142 16.96 6.67 -17.15
CA GLY A 142 15.61 6.67 -16.57
C GLY A 142 14.46 6.75 -17.57
N ASN A 143 13.23 6.76 -17.02
CA ASN A 143 12.00 6.87 -17.78
C ASN A 143 11.12 8.00 -17.21
N PRO A 144 11.51 9.27 -17.42
CA PRO A 144 10.85 10.41 -16.78
C PRO A 144 9.37 10.53 -17.13
N ARG A 145 8.95 10.04 -18.31
CA ARG A 145 7.52 10.04 -18.69
C ARG A 145 6.72 9.00 -17.88
N SER A 146 7.28 7.83 -17.60
CA SER A 146 6.67 6.84 -16.70
C SER A 146 6.61 7.37 -15.29
N GLU A 147 7.68 7.97 -14.79
CA GLU A 147 7.74 8.56 -13.44
C GLU A 147 6.70 9.67 -13.27
N ALA A 148 6.57 10.56 -14.25
CA ALA A 148 5.55 11.60 -14.25
C ALA A 148 4.13 11.02 -14.30
N HIS A 149 3.90 9.96 -15.08
CA HIS A 149 2.61 9.27 -15.11
C HIS A 149 2.28 8.64 -13.75
N ASP A 150 3.23 7.96 -13.12
CA ASP A 150 3.06 7.34 -11.81
C ASP A 150 2.78 8.39 -10.73
N ALA A 151 3.49 9.51 -10.75
CA ALA A 151 3.25 10.64 -9.84
C ALA A 151 1.82 11.19 -9.96
N ARG A 152 1.29 11.33 -11.19
CA ARG A 152 -0.11 11.74 -11.41
C ARG A 152 -1.10 10.73 -10.83
N LYS A 153 -0.93 9.44 -11.10
CA LYS A 153 -1.82 8.39 -10.55
C LYS A 153 -1.78 8.32 -9.02
N GLN A 154 -0.62 8.58 -8.42
CA GLN A 154 -0.48 8.66 -6.96
C GLN A 154 -1.20 9.86 -6.37
N ALA A 155 -1.08 11.03 -7.00
CA ALA A 155 -1.81 12.22 -6.60
C ALA A 155 -3.33 12.00 -6.65
N GLU A 156 -3.84 11.41 -7.75
CA GLU A 156 -5.26 11.06 -7.90
C GLU A 156 -5.75 10.07 -6.83
N TYR A 157 -4.95 9.06 -6.50
CA TYR A 157 -5.31 8.10 -5.45
C TYR A 157 -5.30 8.75 -4.07
N ALA A 158 -4.28 9.56 -3.77
CA ALA A 158 -4.19 10.29 -2.51
C ALA A 158 -5.35 11.28 -2.33
N ALA A 159 -5.78 11.96 -3.39
CA ALA A 159 -6.96 12.82 -3.38
C ALA A 159 -8.23 12.03 -3.02
N ARG A 160 -8.50 10.92 -3.72
CA ARG A 160 -9.66 10.05 -3.43
C ARG A 160 -9.65 9.49 -2.01
N GLN A 161 -8.48 9.15 -1.48
CA GLN A 161 -8.35 8.69 -0.09
C GLN A 161 -8.68 9.79 0.91
N ARG A 162 -8.29 11.04 0.64
CA ARG A 162 -8.64 12.19 1.49
C ARG A 162 -10.15 12.45 1.46
N GLU A 163 -10.75 12.50 0.29
CA GLU A 163 -12.21 12.67 0.13
C GLU A 163 -12.98 11.57 0.87
N HIS A 164 -12.55 10.30 0.72
CA HIS A 164 -13.18 9.20 1.44
C HIS A 164 -13.03 9.30 2.96
N GLN A 165 -11.85 9.70 3.45
CA GLN A 165 -11.62 9.91 4.88
C GLN A 165 -12.45 11.08 5.43
N GLU A 166 -12.59 12.16 4.67
CA GLU A 166 -13.43 13.30 5.03
C GLU A 166 -14.90 12.89 5.09
N GLU A 167 -15.38 12.11 4.13
CA GLU A 167 -16.75 11.60 4.16
C GLU A 167 -17.00 10.68 5.35
N LEU A 168 -16.08 9.76 5.65
CA LEU A 168 -16.15 8.93 6.86
C LEU A 168 -16.17 9.78 8.13
N ARG A 169 -15.39 10.86 8.19
CA ARG A 169 -15.40 11.80 9.32
C ARG A 169 -16.74 12.53 9.43
N ARG A 170 -17.35 12.93 8.31
CA ARG A 170 -18.68 13.55 8.28
C ARG A 170 -19.75 12.60 8.77
N ILE A 171 -19.78 11.38 8.25
CA ILE A 171 -20.72 10.33 8.68
C ILE A 171 -20.54 10.03 10.18
N ALA A 172 -19.29 9.89 10.65
CA ALA A 172 -19.02 9.67 12.07
C ALA A 172 -19.42 10.87 12.95
N ALA A 173 -19.26 12.11 12.46
CA ALA A 173 -19.73 13.30 13.17
C ALA A 173 -21.26 13.36 13.23
N GLN A 174 -21.94 13.05 12.13
CA GLN A 174 -23.40 12.96 12.06
C GLN A 174 -23.93 11.89 13.03
N HIS A 175 -23.39 10.67 12.99
CA HIS A 175 -23.78 9.62 13.94
C HIS A 175 -23.53 10.01 15.40
N ARG A 176 -22.43 10.72 15.70
CA ARG A 176 -22.18 11.24 17.06
C ARG A 176 -23.23 12.28 17.46
N ALA A 177 -23.57 13.21 16.56
CA ALA A 177 -24.59 14.23 16.82
C ALA A 177 -26.00 13.62 16.95
N GLU A 178 -26.36 12.67 16.08
CA GLU A 178 -27.63 11.93 16.15
C GLU A 178 -27.73 11.10 17.43
N ARG A 179 -26.63 10.42 17.80
CA ARG A 179 -26.54 9.74 19.09
C ARG A 179 -26.81 10.75 20.17
N GLU A 180 -26.00 11.80 20.30
CA GLU A 180 -26.12 12.87 21.31
C GLU A 180 -27.53 13.46 21.41
N ALA A 181 -28.20 13.71 20.28
CA ALA A 181 -29.58 14.22 20.25
C ALA A 181 -30.59 13.23 20.87
N ARG A 182 -30.30 11.92 20.83
CA ARG A 182 -31.07 10.85 21.47
C ARG A 182 -30.62 10.57 22.91
N ARG A 183 -29.77 11.41 23.51
CA ARG A 183 -29.28 11.20 24.89
C ARG A 183 -30.45 11.10 25.86
N PRO A 184 -30.62 9.95 26.54
CA PRO A 184 -31.68 9.79 27.51
C PRO A 184 -31.52 10.75 28.69
N VAL A 185 -32.67 11.12 29.26
CA VAL A 185 -32.77 11.91 30.48
C VAL A 185 -33.35 11.03 31.59
N CYS A 186 -32.98 11.32 32.82
CA CYS A 186 -33.54 10.64 33.98
C CYS A 186 -35.02 10.97 34.13
N ALA A 187 -35.86 9.94 34.27
CA ALA A 187 -37.29 10.11 34.50
C ALA A 187 -37.59 10.86 35.82
N ASP A 188 -36.78 10.64 36.86
CA ASP A 188 -37.01 11.25 38.18
C ASP A 188 -36.51 12.69 38.31
N CYS A 189 -35.27 12.98 37.89
CA CYS A 189 -34.63 14.28 38.12
C CYS A 189 -34.42 15.12 36.85
N GLY A 190 -34.74 14.59 35.66
CA GLY A 190 -34.60 15.29 34.38
C GLY A 190 -33.17 15.46 33.87
N THR A 191 -32.15 15.09 34.64
CA THR A 191 -30.74 15.22 34.24
C THR A 191 -30.40 14.29 33.08
N ARG A 192 -29.66 14.82 32.09
CA ARG A 192 -29.10 14.03 30.98
C ARG A 192 -28.14 12.97 31.49
N PHE A 193 -28.20 11.77 30.93
CA PHE A 193 -27.29 10.69 31.30
C PHE A 193 -25.85 11.02 30.96
N THR A 194 -24.90 10.58 31.78
CA THR A 194 -23.47 10.58 31.43
C THR A 194 -23.17 9.58 30.33
N ASP A 195 -21.99 9.67 29.71
CA ASP A 195 -21.59 8.71 28.67
C ASP A 195 -21.49 7.28 29.21
N GLU A 196 -21.00 7.13 30.45
CA GLU A 196 -20.90 5.85 31.14
C GLU A 196 -22.29 5.27 31.41
N ARG A 197 -23.21 6.09 31.92
CA ARG A 197 -24.59 5.66 32.20
C ARG A 197 -25.30 5.25 30.92
N TRP A 198 -25.18 6.07 29.89
CA TRP A 198 -25.79 5.80 28.59
C TRP A 198 -25.23 4.53 27.95
N LYS A 199 -23.92 4.31 28.01
CA LYS A 199 -23.29 3.07 27.55
C LYS A 199 -23.77 1.85 28.36
N ALA A 200 -24.02 2.00 29.66
CA ALA A 200 -24.50 0.91 30.52
C ALA A 200 -25.95 0.48 30.22
N ILE A 201 -26.79 1.37 29.69
CA ILE A 201 -28.18 1.05 29.30
C ILE A 201 -28.31 0.60 27.83
N GLU A 202 -27.32 0.87 26.99
CA GLU A 202 -27.30 0.36 25.62
C GLU A 202 -27.18 -1.17 25.65
N PRO A 203 -28.01 -1.90 24.87
CA PRO A 203 -28.02 -3.35 24.90
C PRO A 203 -26.67 -3.92 24.44
N ALA A 204 -25.89 -4.44 25.40
CA ALA A 204 -24.60 -5.05 25.13
C ALA A 204 -24.73 -6.48 24.60
N GLY A 205 -25.08 -6.64 23.32
CA GLY A 205 -25.07 -7.95 22.63
C GLY A 205 -25.94 -9.05 23.29
N TRP A 206 -25.81 -10.28 22.80
CA TRP A 206 -26.50 -11.44 23.38
C TRP A 206 -25.76 -11.93 24.64
N GLY A 207 -26.44 -11.91 25.80
CA GLY A 207 -25.97 -12.53 27.04
C GLY A 207 -25.43 -11.59 28.12
N SER A 208 -25.39 -10.27 27.88
CA SER A 208 -25.01 -9.31 28.92
C SER A 208 -26.18 -9.04 29.87
N PRO A 209 -25.94 -8.90 31.19
CA PRO A 209 -26.97 -8.53 32.14
C PRO A 209 -27.64 -7.22 31.70
N ARG A 210 -28.98 -7.24 31.57
CA ARG A 210 -29.73 -6.02 31.26
C ARG A 210 -29.69 -5.09 32.47
N GLU A 211 -29.42 -3.81 32.21
CA GLU A 211 -29.53 -2.77 33.23
C GLU A 211 -30.96 -2.78 33.80
N THR A 212 -31.06 -2.84 35.12
CA THR A 212 -32.34 -3.07 35.83
C THR A 212 -33.18 -1.81 35.91
N HIS A 213 -32.57 -0.64 35.81
CA HIS A 213 -33.26 0.66 35.90
C HIS A 213 -32.87 1.58 34.74
N PRO A 214 -33.20 1.24 33.48
CA PRO A 214 -32.68 1.91 32.30
C PRO A 214 -33.13 3.37 32.14
N HIS A 215 -34.15 3.80 32.90
CA HIS A 215 -34.72 5.15 32.83
C HIS A 215 -34.22 6.09 33.95
N LEU A 216 -33.34 5.62 34.84
CA LEU A 216 -32.80 6.40 35.97
C LEU A 216 -31.31 6.72 35.78
N CYS A 217 -30.88 7.92 36.20
CA CYS A 217 -29.45 8.23 36.37
C CYS A 217 -28.85 7.43 37.52
N ASP A 218 -27.51 7.40 37.63
CA ASP A 218 -26.85 6.59 38.66
C ASP A 218 -27.25 6.99 40.09
N ASP A 219 -27.36 8.28 40.38
CA ASP A 219 -27.77 8.75 41.71
C ASP A 219 -29.21 8.34 42.07
N CYS A 220 -30.16 8.54 41.15
CA CYS A 220 -31.54 8.12 41.35
C CYS A 220 -31.67 6.60 41.45
N LYS A 221 -30.92 5.85 40.63
CA LYS A 221 -30.82 4.39 40.72
C LYS A 221 -30.31 3.94 42.09
N GLN A 222 -29.24 4.55 42.61
CA GLN A 222 -28.71 4.20 43.93
C GLN A 222 -29.73 4.48 45.03
N ARG A 223 -30.45 5.61 44.97
CA ARG A 223 -31.53 5.92 45.93
C ARG A 223 -32.64 4.87 45.91
N VAL A 224 -33.09 4.43 44.73
CA VAL A 224 -34.09 3.37 44.60
C VAL A 224 -33.58 2.04 45.17
N ILE A 225 -32.33 1.67 44.88
CA ILE A 225 -31.71 0.45 45.43
C ILE A 225 -31.61 0.53 46.96
N ILE A 226 -31.19 1.66 47.51
CA ILE A 226 -31.08 1.88 48.96
C ILE A 226 -32.47 1.83 49.61
N ALA A 227 -33.46 2.52 49.06
CA ALA A 227 -34.82 2.52 49.57
C ALA A 227 -35.44 1.11 49.56
N LYS A 228 -35.20 0.33 48.48
CA LYS A 228 -35.66 -1.06 48.40
C LYS A 228 -35.01 -1.94 49.47
N ARG A 229 -33.69 -1.80 49.67
CA ARG A 229 -32.97 -2.53 50.74
C ARG A 229 -33.46 -2.14 52.13
N GLN A 230 -33.75 -0.86 52.38
CA GLN A 230 -34.30 -0.39 53.65
C GLN A 230 -35.72 -0.92 53.89
N ALA A 231 -36.57 -0.98 52.86
CA ALA A 231 -37.91 -1.57 52.95
C ALA A 231 -37.87 -3.09 53.19
N GLU A 232 -36.91 -3.79 52.59
CA GLU A 232 -36.67 -5.23 52.84
C GLU A 232 -36.13 -5.48 54.25
N GLN A 233 -35.34 -4.55 54.82
CA GLN A 233 -34.86 -4.60 56.20
C GLN A 233 -35.92 -4.19 57.24
N ALA A 234 -36.90 -3.37 56.85
CA ALA A 234 -38.05 -2.98 57.65
C ALA A 234 -39.22 -4.00 57.58
N GLY A 235 -38.92 -5.26 57.23
CA GLY A 235 -39.91 -6.35 57.19
C GLY A 235 -40.69 -6.54 58.51
N PRO A 236 -41.90 -7.10 58.44
CA PRO A 236 -43.04 -6.73 59.25
C PRO A 236 -42.89 -7.08 60.74
N GLU A 237 -43.13 -6.10 61.61
CA GLU A 237 -43.52 -6.37 63.00
C GLU A 237 -44.90 -7.08 63.00
N HIS A 238 -44.83 -8.41 63.14
CA HIS A 238 -45.76 -9.29 63.87
C HIS A 238 -47.28 -9.09 63.73
N GLN A 239 -47.94 -10.06 63.07
CA GLN A 239 -49.16 -10.66 63.62
C GLN A 239 -49.21 -12.15 63.26
N GLU A 240 -48.62 -12.98 64.12
CA GLU A 240 -49.09 -14.36 64.32
C GLU A 240 -50.40 -14.29 65.09
N HIS A 241 -51.49 -14.84 64.52
CA HIS A 241 -52.52 -15.55 65.29
C HIS A 241 -53.29 -16.52 64.36
N ASP A 242 -53.09 -17.80 64.69
CA ASP A 242 -53.98 -18.96 64.58
C ASP A 242 -54.53 -19.50 63.24
N GLN A 243 -53.91 -20.63 62.85
CA GLN A 243 -54.50 -21.96 62.62
C GLN A 243 -55.89 -22.07 61.98
N ALA A 244 -55.96 -22.70 60.80
CA ALA A 244 -56.44 -24.08 60.64
C ALA A 244 -56.36 -24.57 59.18
N VAL A 245 -55.76 -25.74 58.98
CA VAL A 245 -55.84 -26.65 57.81
C VAL A 245 -56.60 -27.89 58.35
N PRO A 246 -57.38 -28.71 57.61
CA PRO A 246 -57.14 -29.08 56.20
C PRO A 246 -58.36 -29.42 55.32
N GLU A 247 -58.15 -29.56 54.00
CA GLU A 247 -58.69 -30.75 53.31
C GLU A 247 -57.91 -31.14 52.05
N LYS A 248 -57.61 -32.44 51.98
CA LYS A 248 -56.92 -33.15 50.90
C LYS A 248 -57.92 -33.58 49.82
N LYS A 249 -57.48 -33.60 48.55
CA LYS A 249 -57.80 -34.64 47.54
C LYS A 249 -56.84 -34.52 46.35
N THR A 250 -55.80 -35.35 46.30
CA THR A 250 -55.65 -36.55 45.44
C THR A 250 -55.56 -36.28 43.94
N GLY A 251 -54.35 -36.34 43.38
CA GLY A 251 -53.97 -37.31 42.34
C GLY A 251 -53.52 -36.55 41.08
N ARG A 252 -52.55 -36.96 40.26
CA ARG A 252 -51.96 -38.28 39.98
C ARG A 252 -50.68 -38.03 39.16
N TRP A 253 -49.63 -38.82 39.40
CA TRP A 253 -48.42 -38.87 38.58
C TRP A 253 -48.69 -39.38 37.15
N PHE A 254 -47.91 -38.92 36.16
CA PHE A 254 -47.25 -39.80 35.18
C PHE A 254 -46.04 -39.13 34.51
N SER A 255 -44.96 -39.90 34.45
CA SER A 255 -43.72 -39.69 33.70
C SER A 255 -43.79 -40.26 32.28
N ARG A 256 -43.09 -39.67 31.29
CA ARG A 256 -41.97 -40.24 30.49
C ARG A 256 -41.77 -39.60 29.11
N ARG A 257 -40.47 -39.38 28.83
CA ARG A 257 -39.70 -39.54 27.57
C ARG A 257 -40.46 -39.89 26.28
N THR A 258 -40.16 -39.15 25.20
CA THR A 258 -39.13 -39.50 24.18
C THR A 258 -38.67 -38.23 23.49
#